data_AF-A0A3M1P0Q7-F1
#
_entry.id   AF-A0A3M1P0Q7-F1
#
_cell.length_a   1.000
_cell.length_b   1.000
_cell.length_c   1.000
_cell.angle_alpha   90.00
_cell.angle_beta   90.00
_cell.angle_gamma   90.00
#
_symmetry.space_group_name_H-M   'P 1'
#
loop_
_entity.id
_entity.type
_entity.pdbx_description
1 polymer ?
#
loop_
_entity_poly.entity_id
_entity_poly.type
_entity_poly.pdbx_seq_one_letter_code
_entity_poly.pdbx_strand_id
1 'polypeptide(L)'
;MLNPLSNNEDAEPLSMNEKEQHTSVLEPELKKKSDGGIAPPKTIRKWDLFRVFLRSFFLQSVWNYRTLISMGFGVCLIPIVKRLYQDPVERRNFLIRHFKFFNAHPYMASYALGAAIHLEEASARGQKDACEKLERLKELLISILGALGDRLFWSTIKPVSLMVGALLLYIAQDTYQQIGALICTFLLYNIPHIYLRYKGLLEGYQYGLSIHQCIHQNRFQKLQKAYFFMGWFAFLLFFAFLIRTLIQQNLMFVLVGGGSALLYWFIYRFSQKFYFSLYLTLGIGILWGIVYQLWLG
;
A
#
# COMPACT_ATOMS: atom_id res chain seq x y z
N MET A 1 -38.77 20.51 -18.30
CA MET A 1 -39.80 19.79 -19.06
C MET A 1 -39.21 18.49 -19.54
N LEU A 2 -39.76 17.39 -19.04
CA LEU A 2 -39.35 16.01 -19.25
C LEU A 2 -39.80 15.53 -20.65
N ASN A 3 -38.99 14.71 -21.32
CA ASN A 3 -39.48 13.77 -22.33
C ASN A 3 -38.96 12.36 -21.93
N PRO A 4 -39.81 11.33 -21.81
CA PRO A 4 -39.44 10.06 -21.22
C PRO A 4 -38.87 9.06 -22.23
N LEU A 5 -38.17 8.09 -21.66
CA LEU A 5 -37.55 6.91 -22.29
C LEU A 5 -38.56 6.12 -23.15
N SER A 6 -38.21 5.85 -24.41
CA SER A 6 -38.82 4.76 -25.17
C SER A 6 -38.20 3.44 -24.72
N ASN A 7 -39.00 2.62 -24.06
CA ASN A 7 -38.70 1.23 -23.73
C ASN A 7 -38.47 0.44 -25.03
N ASN A 8 -37.24 -0.02 -25.27
CA ASN A 8 -37.00 -1.19 -26.11
C ASN A 8 -37.07 -2.42 -25.20
N GLU A 9 -38.30 -2.85 -24.89
CA GLU A 9 -38.61 -4.17 -24.34
C GLU A 9 -39.15 -5.05 -25.47
N ASP A 10 -38.32 -5.38 -26.47
CA ASP A 10 -38.64 -6.41 -27.46
C ASP A 10 -37.33 -7.09 -27.88
N ALA A 11 -36.76 -7.88 -26.96
CA ALA A 11 -35.83 -8.94 -27.32
C ALA A 11 -36.49 -10.25 -26.93
N GLU A 12 -37.09 -10.93 -27.92
CA GLU A 12 -37.68 -12.26 -27.74
C GLU A 12 -36.65 -13.18 -27.04
N PRO A 13 -37.05 -13.90 -25.98
CA PRO A 13 -36.17 -14.88 -25.38
C PRO A 13 -35.99 -16.04 -26.35
N LEU A 14 -34.76 -16.20 -26.88
CA LEU A 14 -34.35 -17.37 -27.65
C LEU A 14 -34.87 -18.66 -27.00
N SER A 15 -35.63 -19.42 -27.77
CA SER A 15 -36.29 -20.65 -27.32
C SER A 15 -35.27 -21.65 -26.78
N MET A 16 -35.64 -22.44 -25.77
CA MET A 16 -34.76 -23.44 -25.14
C MET A 16 -34.10 -24.39 -26.14
N ASN A 17 -34.77 -24.65 -27.27
CA ASN A 17 -34.29 -25.55 -28.32
C ASN A 17 -33.08 -24.99 -29.12
N GLU A 18 -33.03 -23.67 -29.34
CA GLU A 18 -31.92 -23.04 -30.07
C GLU A 18 -30.67 -22.89 -29.20
N LYS A 19 -30.83 -22.70 -27.88
CA LYS A 19 -29.72 -22.70 -26.92
C LYS A 19 -29.09 -24.09 -26.78
N GLU A 20 -29.89 -25.15 -26.78
CA GLU A 20 -29.39 -26.53 -26.73
C GLU A 20 -28.70 -26.95 -28.03
N GLN A 21 -29.22 -26.55 -29.20
CA GLN A 21 -28.57 -26.80 -30.49
C GLN A 21 -27.27 -26.02 -30.66
N HIS A 22 -27.21 -24.76 -30.22
CA HIS A 22 -25.97 -23.97 -30.31
C HIS A 22 -24.89 -24.44 -29.31
N THR A 23 -25.30 -25.02 -28.18
CA THR A 23 -24.36 -25.60 -27.19
C THR A 23 -23.88 -26.99 -27.61
N SER A 24 -24.74 -27.83 -28.18
CA SER A 24 -24.39 -29.21 -28.59
C SER A 24 -23.49 -29.29 -29.82
N VAL A 25 -23.48 -28.27 -30.68
CA VAL A 25 -22.57 -28.19 -31.84
C VAL A 25 -21.18 -27.67 -31.45
N LEU A 26 -21.07 -26.82 -30.40
CA LEU A 26 -19.80 -26.25 -29.94
C LEU A 26 -18.98 -27.21 -29.05
N GLU A 27 -19.65 -28.05 -28.24
CA GLU A 27 -18.98 -29.03 -27.35
C GLU A 27 -18.07 -30.06 -28.07
N PRO A 28 -18.48 -30.69 -29.19
CA PRO A 28 -17.63 -31.65 -29.89
C PRO A 28 -16.46 -31.00 -30.64
N GLU A 29 -16.61 -29.77 -31.14
CA GLU A 29 -15.48 -29.05 -31.78
C GLU A 29 -14.45 -28.53 -30.75
N LEU A 30 -14.89 -28.17 -29.54
CA LEU A 30 -13.99 -27.78 -28.45
C LEU A 30 -13.21 -28.98 -27.86
N LYS A 31 -13.81 -30.18 -27.83
CA LYS A 31 -13.13 -31.41 -27.40
C LYS A 31 -12.09 -31.91 -28.41
N LYS A 32 -12.26 -31.66 -29.70
CA LYS A 32 -11.38 -32.22 -30.74
C LYS A 32 -10.03 -31.48 -30.87
N LYS A 33 -9.85 -30.34 -30.20
CA LYS A 33 -8.63 -29.51 -30.28
C LYS A 33 -7.67 -29.64 -29.08
N SER A 34 -7.97 -30.51 -28.12
CA SER A 34 -7.14 -30.72 -26.91
C SER A 34 -6.14 -31.87 -27.00
N ASP A 35 -6.17 -32.68 -28.06
CA ASP A 35 -5.28 -33.84 -28.19
C ASP A 35 -4.10 -33.51 -29.12
N GLY A 36 -2.89 -33.48 -28.55
CA GLY A 36 -1.65 -33.49 -29.32
C GLY A 36 -0.82 -32.21 -29.26
N GLY A 37 -0.41 -31.80 -28.06
CA GLY A 37 0.66 -30.82 -27.90
C GLY A 37 1.27 -30.96 -26.51
N ILE A 38 2.55 -31.35 -26.44
CA ILE A 38 3.31 -31.43 -25.18
C ILE A 38 3.13 -30.12 -24.43
N ALA A 39 2.37 -30.14 -23.33
CA ALA A 39 2.06 -28.94 -22.56
C ALA A 39 3.38 -28.27 -22.15
N PRO A 40 3.56 -26.96 -22.40
CA PRO A 40 4.79 -26.29 -22.01
C PRO A 40 5.01 -26.44 -20.51
N PRO A 41 6.26 -26.46 -20.03
CA PRO A 41 6.55 -26.74 -18.63
C PRO A 41 5.77 -25.76 -17.74
N LYS A 42 4.92 -26.31 -16.86
CA LYS A 42 4.10 -25.61 -15.85
C LYS A 42 4.98 -25.08 -14.72
N THR A 43 6.07 -24.42 -15.10
CA THR A 43 7.12 -23.90 -14.24
C THR A 43 7.20 -22.40 -14.43
N ILE A 44 7.03 -21.64 -13.36
CA ILE A 44 7.16 -20.18 -13.39
C ILE A 44 8.64 -19.80 -13.56
N ARG A 45 8.93 -18.86 -14.48
CA ARG A 45 10.30 -18.36 -14.69
C ARG A 45 10.54 -17.13 -13.82
N LYS A 46 11.81 -16.89 -13.48
CA LYS A 46 12.24 -15.66 -12.79
C LYS A 46 11.78 -14.39 -13.49
N TRP A 47 11.74 -14.40 -14.83
CA TRP A 47 11.28 -13.26 -15.61
C TRP A 47 9.78 -12.98 -15.48
N ASP A 48 8.97 -14.00 -15.22
CA ASP A 48 7.54 -13.79 -14.97
C ASP A 48 7.32 -13.13 -13.60
N LEU A 49 8.07 -13.56 -12.58
CA LEU A 49 8.05 -12.89 -11.28
C LEU A 49 8.52 -11.44 -11.39
N PHE A 50 9.56 -11.16 -12.18
CA PHE A 50 9.99 -9.78 -12.43
C PHE A 50 8.91 -8.95 -13.13
N ARG A 51 8.19 -9.53 -14.10
CA ARG A 51 7.03 -8.91 -14.76
C ARG A 51 5.87 -8.63 -13.80
N VAL A 52 5.63 -9.51 -12.82
CA VAL A 52 4.66 -9.29 -11.74
C VAL A 52 5.14 -8.17 -10.82
N PHE A 53 6.43 -8.17 -10.44
CA PHE A 53 7.03 -7.11 -9.63
C PHE A 53 6.85 -5.73 -10.25
N LEU A 54 7.16 -5.56 -11.54
CA LEU A 54 6.95 -4.29 -12.25
C LEU A 54 5.47 -3.88 -12.28
N ARG A 55 4.56 -4.83 -12.53
CA ARG A 55 3.11 -4.56 -12.50
C ARG A 55 2.60 -4.18 -11.12
N SER A 56 3.22 -4.68 -10.05
CA SER A 56 2.80 -4.40 -8.68
C SER A 56 2.86 -2.91 -8.33
N PHE A 57 3.69 -2.10 -9.01
CA PHE A 57 3.70 -0.64 -8.80
C PHE A 57 2.35 0.00 -9.11
N PHE A 58 1.55 -0.61 -9.98
CA PHE A 58 0.23 -0.16 -10.40
C PHE A 58 -0.92 -0.89 -9.67
N LEU A 59 -0.63 -1.56 -8.54
CA LEU A 59 -1.62 -2.33 -7.79
C LEU A 59 -2.81 -1.49 -7.30
N GLN A 60 -2.57 -0.20 -7.00
CA GLN A 60 -3.62 0.74 -6.58
C GLN A 60 -4.19 1.59 -7.72
N SER A 61 -3.79 1.37 -8.98
CA SER A 61 -4.26 2.19 -10.10
C SER A 61 -5.74 2.01 -10.41
N VAL A 62 -6.33 0.86 -10.03
CA VAL A 62 -7.76 0.60 -10.15
C VAL A 62 -8.31 0.24 -8.78
N TRP A 63 -8.87 1.24 -8.11
CA TRP A 63 -9.46 1.10 -6.78
C TRP A 63 -10.98 1.27 -6.88
N ASN A 64 -11.73 0.42 -6.18
CA ASN A 64 -13.18 0.52 -6.11
C ASN A 64 -13.70 0.08 -4.73
N TYR A 65 -14.86 0.59 -4.31
CA TYR A 65 -15.42 0.30 -2.99
C TYR A 65 -15.85 -1.16 -2.79
N ARG A 66 -16.10 -1.92 -3.88
CA ARG A 66 -16.58 -3.30 -3.80
C ARG A 66 -15.46 -4.30 -3.53
N THR A 67 -14.32 -4.12 -4.18
CA THR A 67 -13.24 -5.12 -4.20
C THR A 67 -11.85 -4.51 -3.93
N LEU A 68 -11.78 -3.20 -3.66
CA LEU A 68 -10.60 -2.44 -3.28
C LEU A 68 -9.46 -2.58 -4.30
N ILE A 69 -8.35 -3.23 -3.95
CA ILE A 69 -7.15 -3.33 -4.82
C ILE A 69 -7.09 -4.64 -5.64
N SER A 70 -8.10 -5.50 -5.54
CA SER A 70 -8.13 -6.81 -6.22
C SER A 70 -8.00 -6.73 -7.75
N MET A 71 -8.52 -5.69 -8.40
CA MET A 71 -8.38 -5.51 -9.84
C MET A 71 -6.90 -5.35 -10.22
N GLY A 72 -6.17 -4.50 -9.49
CA GLY A 72 -4.71 -4.38 -9.64
C GLY A 72 -4.00 -5.70 -9.31
N PHE A 73 -4.46 -6.44 -8.31
CA PHE A 73 -3.93 -7.77 -7.97
C PHE A 73 -4.07 -8.76 -9.13
N GLY A 74 -5.24 -8.88 -9.74
CA GLY A 74 -5.47 -9.75 -10.90
C GLY A 74 -4.67 -9.31 -12.14
N VAL A 75 -4.55 -8.00 -12.39
CA VAL A 75 -3.72 -7.44 -13.47
C VAL A 75 -2.24 -7.81 -13.29
N CYS A 76 -1.74 -7.81 -12.06
CA CYS A 76 -0.38 -8.24 -11.76
C CYS A 76 -0.13 -9.70 -12.15
N LEU A 77 -1.15 -10.55 -12.09
CA LEU A 77 -1.07 -11.98 -12.37
C LEU A 77 -1.32 -12.36 -13.84
N ILE A 78 -1.65 -11.41 -14.72
CA ILE A 78 -1.80 -11.63 -16.17
C ILE A 78 -0.63 -12.42 -16.81
N PRO A 79 0.66 -12.10 -16.56
CA PRO A 79 1.76 -12.89 -17.13
C PRO A 79 1.79 -14.35 -16.63
N ILE A 80 1.25 -14.61 -15.44
CA ILE A 80 1.23 -15.93 -14.81
C ILE A 80 0.12 -16.79 -15.40
N VAL A 81 -1.10 -16.26 -15.49
CA VAL A 81 -2.24 -16.97 -16.08
C VAL A 81 -2.00 -17.31 -17.56
N LYS A 82 -1.37 -16.41 -18.33
CA LYS A 82 -0.97 -16.67 -19.71
C LYS A 82 0.04 -17.82 -19.85
N ARG A 83 0.84 -18.08 -18.82
CA ARG A 83 1.83 -19.16 -18.80
C ARG A 83 1.24 -20.47 -18.32
N LEU A 84 0.47 -20.45 -17.25
CA LEU A 84 -0.06 -21.67 -16.62
C LEU A 84 -1.22 -22.29 -17.41
N TYR A 85 -2.05 -21.44 -18.03
CA TYR A 85 -3.29 -21.87 -18.68
C TYR A 85 -3.29 -21.41 -20.14
N GLN A 86 -3.58 -22.31 -21.08
CA GLN A 86 -3.75 -21.99 -22.50
C GLN A 86 -5.22 -21.81 -22.87
N ASP A 87 -6.11 -22.57 -22.23
CA ASP A 87 -7.53 -22.52 -22.45
C ASP A 87 -8.14 -21.17 -21.99
N PRO A 88 -8.88 -20.45 -22.84
CA PRO A 88 -9.56 -19.20 -22.45
C PRO A 88 -10.53 -19.36 -21.26
N VAL A 89 -11.18 -20.51 -21.10
CA VAL A 89 -12.12 -20.73 -19.99
C VAL A 89 -11.38 -20.83 -18.65
N GLU A 90 -10.29 -21.60 -18.61
CA GLU A 90 -9.39 -21.66 -17.45
C GLU A 90 -8.81 -20.28 -17.09
N ARG A 91 -8.39 -19.48 -18.08
CA ARG A 91 -7.88 -18.12 -17.86
C ARG A 91 -8.93 -17.20 -17.25
N ARG A 92 -10.18 -17.28 -17.72
CA ARG A 92 -11.31 -16.52 -17.16
C ARG A 92 -11.54 -16.91 -15.70
N ASN A 93 -11.59 -18.21 -15.41
CA ASN A 93 -11.82 -18.72 -14.06
C ASN A 93 -10.71 -18.30 -13.10
N PHE A 94 -9.45 -18.32 -13.53
CA PHE A 94 -8.33 -17.78 -12.77
C PHE A 94 -8.55 -16.31 -12.41
N LEU A 95 -8.86 -15.45 -13.39
CA LEU A 95 -9.02 -14.02 -13.15
C LEU A 95 -10.19 -13.72 -12.21
N ILE A 96 -11.32 -14.41 -12.36
CA ILE A 96 -12.49 -14.26 -11.47
C ILE A 96 -12.10 -14.53 -10.01
N ARG A 97 -11.31 -15.58 -9.73
CA ARG A 97 -10.83 -15.89 -8.36
C ARG A 97 -9.93 -14.79 -7.79
N HIS A 98 -9.16 -14.09 -8.64
CA HIS A 98 -8.25 -13.02 -8.22
C HIS A 98 -8.90 -11.63 -8.18
N PHE A 99 -10.11 -11.48 -8.73
CA PHE A 99 -10.93 -10.26 -8.61
C PHE A 99 -11.91 -10.27 -7.42
N LYS A 100 -11.92 -11.35 -6.63
CA LYS A 100 -12.55 -11.36 -5.31
C LYS A 100 -11.91 -10.30 -4.40
N PHE A 101 -12.65 -9.87 -3.38
CA PHE A 101 -12.22 -8.86 -2.42
C PHE A 101 -10.81 -9.12 -1.90
N PHE A 102 -9.94 -8.12 -2.01
CA PHE A 102 -8.60 -8.16 -1.44
C PHE A 102 -8.18 -6.74 -1.12
N ASN A 103 -7.79 -6.51 0.14
CA ASN A 103 -7.26 -5.23 0.60
C ASN A 103 -6.14 -5.43 1.59
N ALA A 104 -4.93 -5.09 1.19
CA ALA A 104 -3.74 -5.12 2.01
C ALA A 104 -2.92 -3.88 1.71
N HIS A 105 -1.93 -3.59 2.55
CA HIS A 105 -1.03 -2.49 2.26
C HIS A 105 -0.32 -2.72 0.91
N PRO A 106 -0.30 -1.75 -0.02
CA PRO A 106 0.07 -1.96 -1.43
C PRO A 106 1.51 -2.47 -1.62
N TYR A 107 2.43 -2.09 -0.73
CA TYR A 107 3.83 -2.54 -0.80
C TYR A 107 4.00 -3.96 -0.27
N MET A 108 3.14 -4.36 0.66
CA MET A 108 3.15 -5.68 1.31
C MET A 108 2.28 -6.69 0.57
N ALA A 109 1.34 -6.25 -0.27
CA ALA A 109 0.53 -7.10 -1.14
C ALA A 109 1.38 -7.99 -2.07
N SER A 110 2.65 -7.65 -2.31
CA SER A 110 3.58 -8.50 -3.06
C SER A 110 3.80 -9.87 -2.42
N TYR A 111 3.74 -9.99 -1.10
CA TYR A 111 3.80 -11.27 -0.38
C TYR A 111 2.64 -12.18 -0.76
N ALA A 112 1.42 -11.62 -0.80
CA ALA A 112 0.22 -12.32 -1.24
C ALA A 112 0.27 -12.66 -2.73
N LEU A 113 0.79 -11.77 -3.59
CA LEU A 113 1.01 -12.07 -5.01
C LEU A 113 1.93 -13.28 -5.18
N GLY A 114 3.05 -13.33 -4.45
CA GLY A 114 4.00 -14.44 -4.53
C GLY A 114 3.36 -15.75 -4.10
N ALA A 115 2.68 -15.76 -2.94
CA ALA A 115 2.01 -16.95 -2.43
C ALA A 115 0.88 -17.43 -3.35
N ALA A 116 0.16 -16.49 -3.97
CA ALA A 116 -0.84 -16.80 -4.98
C ALA A 116 -0.24 -17.50 -6.21
N ILE A 117 0.91 -17.03 -6.70
CA ILE A 117 1.60 -17.65 -7.84
C ILE A 117 2.03 -19.07 -7.49
N HIS A 118 2.58 -19.30 -6.29
CA HIS A 118 2.99 -20.62 -5.82
C HIS A 118 1.82 -21.62 -5.81
N LEU A 119 0.68 -21.20 -5.25
CA LEU A 119 -0.50 -22.06 -5.14
C LEU A 119 -1.20 -22.30 -6.48
N GLU A 120 -1.23 -21.30 -7.36
CA GLU A 120 -1.77 -21.47 -8.72
C GLU A 120 -0.88 -22.37 -9.58
N GLU A 121 0.45 -22.32 -9.40
CA GLU A 121 1.36 -23.26 -10.03
C GLU A 121 1.14 -24.70 -9.53
N ALA A 122 0.94 -24.90 -8.22
CA ALA A 122 0.60 -26.19 -7.65
C ALA A 122 -0.77 -26.71 -8.16
N SER A 123 -1.76 -25.83 -8.25
CA SER A 123 -3.09 -26.12 -8.81
C SER A 123 -2.99 -26.54 -10.27
N ALA A 124 -2.25 -25.79 -11.10
CA ALA A 124 -2.00 -26.13 -12.48
C ALA A 124 -1.30 -27.50 -12.65
N ARG A 125 -0.50 -27.92 -11.67
CA ARG A 125 0.16 -29.25 -11.64
C ARG A 125 -0.73 -30.38 -11.10
N GLY A 126 -1.99 -30.11 -10.76
CA GLY A 126 -2.99 -31.13 -10.40
C GLY A 126 -3.38 -31.15 -8.92
N GLN A 127 -2.84 -30.27 -8.07
CA GLN A 127 -3.24 -30.17 -6.66
C GLN A 127 -4.53 -29.35 -6.50
N LYS A 128 -5.69 -30.01 -6.63
CA LYS A 128 -7.01 -29.33 -6.63
C LYS A 128 -7.30 -28.53 -5.35
N ASP A 129 -6.84 -29.00 -4.20
CA ASP A 129 -7.02 -28.32 -2.90
C ASP A 129 -6.27 -26.98 -2.80
N ALA A 130 -5.33 -26.69 -3.71
CA ALA A 130 -4.55 -25.46 -3.67
C ALA A 130 -5.40 -24.20 -3.86
N CYS A 131 -6.50 -24.29 -4.63
CA CYS A 131 -7.42 -23.18 -4.83
C CYS A 131 -8.16 -22.77 -3.54
N GLU A 132 -8.66 -23.75 -2.79
CA GLU A 132 -9.33 -23.48 -1.51
C GLU A 132 -8.36 -22.93 -0.48
N LYS A 133 -7.16 -23.53 -0.39
CA LYS A 133 -6.09 -23.06 0.49
C LYS A 133 -5.65 -21.63 0.14
N LEU A 134 -5.69 -21.25 -1.13
CA LEU A 134 -5.38 -19.89 -1.59
C LEU A 134 -6.39 -18.85 -1.11
N GLU A 135 -7.69 -19.14 -1.18
CA GLU A 135 -8.72 -18.20 -0.72
C GLU A 135 -8.58 -17.94 0.78
N ARG A 136 -8.45 -19.01 1.58
CA ARG A 136 -8.20 -18.92 3.03
C ARG A 136 -6.91 -18.15 3.33
N LEU A 137 -5.83 -18.39 2.59
CA LEU A 137 -4.58 -17.67 2.77
C LEU A 137 -4.73 -16.18 2.49
N LYS A 138 -5.44 -15.79 1.42
CA LYS A 138 -5.66 -14.38 1.10
C LYS A 138 -6.43 -13.65 2.19
N GLU A 139 -7.46 -14.27 2.74
CA GLU A 139 -8.24 -13.72 3.85
C GLU A 139 -7.36 -13.47 5.09
N LEU A 140 -6.50 -14.43 5.45
CA LEU A 140 -5.53 -14.26 6.54
C LEU A 140 -4.52 -13.15 6.23
N LEU A 141 -4.04 -13.05 4.99
CA LEU A 141 -3.02 -12.09 4.60
C LEU A 141 -3.53 -10.64 4.52
N ILE A 142 -4.82 -10.44 4.25
CA ILE A 142 -5.45 -9.10 4.22
C ILE A 142 -5.17 -8.35 5.53
N SER A 143 -5.47 -8.97 6.67
CA SER A 143 -5.35 -8.33 7.98
C SER A 143 -3.88 -8.17 8.41
N ILE A 144 -3.07 -9.22 8.23
CA ILE A 144 -1.66 -9.22 8.66
C ILE A 144 -0.83 -8.22 7.83
N LEU A 145 -0.95 -8.27 6.50
CA LEU A 145 -0.18 -7.39 5.61
C LEU A 145 -0.67 -5.94 5.67
N GLY A 146 -1.98 -5.72 5.86
CA GLY A 146 -2.55 -4.40 6.13
C GLY A 146 -1.96 -3.79 7.40
N ALA A 147 -2.17 -4.42 8.56
CA ALA A 147 -1.71 -3.88 9.83
C ALA A 147 -0.19 -3.68 9.91
N LEU A 148 0.59 -4.62 9.38
CA LEU A 148 2.05 -4.49 9.35
C LEU A 148 2.50 -3.38 8.41
N GLY A 149 1.94 -3.32 7.20
CA GLY A 149 2.30 -2.32 6.20
C GLY A 149 1.95 -0.91 6.65
N ASP A 150 0.77 -0.72 7.23
CA ASP A 150 0.29 0.58 7.70
C ASP A 150 1.20 1.12 8.80
N ARG A 151 1.53 0.29 9.80
CA ARG A 151 2.45 0.66 10.88
C ARG A 151 3.85 0.96 10.35
N LEU A 152 4.37 0.13 9.45
CA LEU A 152 5.74 0.26 8.99
C LEU A 152 5.92 1.44 8.02
N PHE A 153 5.04 1.58 7.03
CA PHE A 153 5.21 2.58 5.97
C PHE A 153 4.48 3.87 6.26
N TRP A 154 3.20 3.82 6.58
CA TRP A 154 2.42 5.04 6.77
C TRP A 154 2.68 5.71 8.12
N SER A 155 2.86 4.94 9.19
CA SER A 155 3.12 5.51 10.52
C SER A 155 4.61 5.74 10.82
N THR A 156 5.52 4.97 10.23
CA THR A 156 6.96 5.04 10.57
C THR A 156 7.82 5.56 9.41
N ILE A 157 8.00 4.80 8.33
CA ILE A 157 8.99 5.13 7.28
C ILE A 157 8.65 6.45 6.59
N LYS A 158 7.37 6.68 6.21
CA LYS A 158 6.97 7.90 5.51
C LYS A 158 7.15 9.16 6.36
N PRO A 159 6.59 9.27 7.59
CA PRO A 159 6.73 10.48 8.38
C PRO A 159 8.18 10.75 8.80
N VAL A 160 8.93 9.71 9.15
CA VAL A 160 10.36 9.85 9.49
C VAL A 160 11.19 10.31 8.30
N SER A 161 10.96 9.75 7.11
CA SER A 161 11.70 10.17 5.91
C SER A 161 11.44 11.64 5.61
N LEU A 162 10.20 12.10 5.76
CA LEU A 162 9.83 13.51 5.61
C LEU A 162 10.46 14.39 6.69
N MET A 163 10.52 13.94 7.95
CA MET A 163 11.17 14.67 9.05
C MET A 163 12.67 14.86 8.81
N VAL A 164 13.36 13.79 8.40
CA VAL A 164 14.78 13.85 8.02
C VAL A 164 14.96 14.79 6.83
N GLY A 165 14.10 14.69 5.82
CA GLY A 165 14.12 15.58 4.67
C GLY A 165 13.93 17.06 5.01
N ALA A 166 12.97 17.37 5.88
CA ALA A 166 12.71 18.72 6.37
C ALA A 166 13.90 19.28 7.14
N LEU A 167 14.54 18.48 7.99
CA LEU A 167 15.78 18.86 8.67
C LEU A 167 16.90 19.17 7.68
N LEU A 168 17.16 18.27 6.72
CA LEU A 168 18.22 18.44 5.73
C LEU A 168 17.98 19.67 4.85
N LEU A 169 16.72 19.94 4.49
CA LEU A 169 16.34 21.12 3.73
C LEU A 169 16.51 22.40 4.54
N TYR A 170 16.20 22.36 5.83
CA TYR A 170 16.36 23.50 6.73
C TYR A 170 17.83 23.93 6.90
N ILE A 171 18.74 22.97 6.99
CA ILE A 171 20.18 23.25 7.14
C ILE A 171 20.89 23.53 5.80
N ALA A 172 20.24 23.24 4.67
CA ALA A 172 20.83 23.42 3.35
C ALA A 172 21.01 24.91 3.03
N GLN A 173 22.24 25.29 2.67
CA GLN A 173 22.61 26.68 2.37
C GLN A 173 22.50 26.99 0.88
N ASP A 174 22.83 26.01 0.03
CA ASP A 174 22.89 26.19 -1.43
C ASP A 174 21.98 25.20 -2.16
N THR A 175 21.65 25.51 -3.41
CA THR A 175 20.78 24.69 -4.27
C THR A 175 21.24 23.24 -4.39
N TYR A 176 22.55 22.98 -4.45
CA TYR A 176 23.09 21.61 -4.50
C TYR A 176 22.75 20.80 -3.25
N GLN A 177 22.83 21.42 -2.07
CA GLN A 177 22.48 20.77 -0.80
C GLN A 177 20.97 20.52 -0.70
N GLN A 178 20.14 21.43 -1.22
CA GLN A 178 18.69 21.27 -1.26
C GLN A 178 18.28 20.09 -2.17
N ILE A 179 18.87 19.99 -3.36
CA ILE A 179 18.67 18.84 -4.25
C ILE A 179 19.15 17.56 -3.58
N GLY A 180 20.31 17.60 -2.91
CA GLY A 180 20.82 16.49 -2.11
C GLY A 180 19.83 16.04 -1.02
N ALA A 181 19.27 16.97 -0.26
CA ALA A 181 18.25 16.71 0.77
C ALA A 181 17.00 16.05 0.20
N LEU A 182 16.52 16.51 -0.96
CA LEU A 182 15.39 15.91 -1.67
C LEU A 182 15.72 14.48 -2.09
N ILE A 183 16.86 14.25 -2.75
CA ILE A 183 17.30 12.92 -3.18
C ILE A 183 17.40 11.98 -1.97
N CYS A 184 18.05 12.42 -0.87
CA CYS A 184 18.15 11.66 0.37
C CYS A 184 16.76 11.26 0.90
N THR A 185 15.82 12.21 0.94
CA THR A 185 14.43 11.97 1.38
C THR A 185 13.73 10.93 0.51
N PHE A 186 13.85 11.08 -0.81
CA PHE A 186 13.29 10.13 -1.77
C PHE A 186 13.89 8.74 -1.58
N LEU A 187 15.21 8.62 -1.48
CA LEU A 187 15.88 7.33 -1.29
C LEU A 187 15.50 6.67 0.04
N LEU A 188 15.43 7.45 1.11
CA LEU A 188 15.07 6.96 2.45
C LEU A 188 13.66 6.36 2.49
N TYR A 189 12.73 6.91 1.71
CA TYR A 189 11.39 6.35 1.55
C TYR A 189 11.32 5.21 0.51
N ASN A 190 12.03 5.36 -0.62
CA ASN A 190 11.88 4.47 -1.77
C ASN A 190 12.63 3.14 -1.61
N ILE A 191 13.85 3.17 -1.07
CA ILE A 191 14.69 1.96 -0.94
C ILE A 191 13.98 0.86 -0.13
N PRO A 192 13.49 1.09 1.09
CA PRO A 192 12.89 0.02 1.88
C PRO A 192 11.62 -0.54 1.25
N HIS A 193 10.77 0.31 0.67
CA HIS A 193 9.51 -0.15 0.11
C HIS A 193 9.71 -0.92 -1.19
N ILE A 194 10.65 -0.51 -2.05
CA ILE A 194 11.00 -1.26 -3.27
C ILE A 194 11.63 -2.59 -2.88
N TYR A 195 12.55 -2.58 -1.92
CA TYR A 195 13.18 -3.80 -1.40
C TYR A 195 12.15 -4.78 -0.84
N LEU A 196 11.28 -4.34 0.07
CA LEU A 196 10.26 -5.20 0.67
C LEU A 196 9.20 -5.65 -0.34
N ARG A 197 8.88 -4.83 -1.33
CA ARG A 197 8.00 -5.20 -2.44
C ARG A 197 8.61 -6.34 -3.26
N TYR A 198 9.87 -6.20 -3.69
CA TYR A 198 10.56 -7.23 -4.47
C TYR A 198 10.79 -8.51 -3.66
N LYS A 199 11.38 -8.37 -2.47
CA LYS A 199 11.70 -9.49 -1.60
C LYS A 199 10.43 -10.21 -1.14
N GLY A 200 9.35 -9.48 -0.86
CA GLY A 200 8.05 -10.03 -0.52
C GLY A 200 7.46 -10.90 -1.61
N LEU A 201 7.58 -10.49 -2.88
CA LEU A 201 7.15 -11.32 -4.00
C LEU A 201 7.91 -12.65 -4.06
N LEU A 202 9.24 -12.60 -3.90
CA LEU A 202 10.08 -13.79 -3.94
C LEU A 202 9.83 -14.72 -2.75
N GLU A 203 9.74 -14.17 -1.54
CA GLU A 203 9.47 -14.94 -0.33
C GLU A 203 8.06 -15.53 -0.35
N GLY A 204 7.06 -14.76 -0.78
CA GLY A 204 5.71 -15.27 -0.99
C GLY A 204 5.70 -16.47 -1.94
N TYR A 205 6.42 -16.36 -3.06
CA TYR A 205 6.54 -17.45 -4.03
C TYR A 205 7.31 -18.66 -3.49
N GLN A 206 8.33 -18.45 -2.67
CA GLN A 206 9.14 -19.53 -2.09
C GLN A 206 8.39 -20.27 -0.97
N TYR A 207 7.73 -19.56 -0.07
CA TYR A 207 7.12 -20.15 1.13
C TYR A 207 5.65 -20.53 0.96
N GLY A 208 4.94 -20.02 -0.05
CA GLY A 208 3.55 -20.37 -0.33
C GLY A 208 2.64 -20.19 0.90
N LEU A 209 2.08 -21.30 1.41
CA LEU A 209 1.18 -21.31 2.57
C LEU A 209 1.87 -20.89 3.88
N SER A 210 3.16 -21.15 4.03
CA SER A 210 3.92 -20.86 5.25
C SER A 210 4.38 -19.40 5.34
N ILE A 211 3.99 -18.54 4.39
CA ILE A 211 4.41 -17.13 4.35
C ILE A 211 3.99 -16.34 5.60
N HIS A 212 2.87 -16.71 6.22
CA HIS A 212 2.38 -16.08 7.45
C HIS A 212 3.43 -16.13 8.58
N GLN A 213 4.22 -17.20 8.67
CA GLN A 213 5.29 -17.34 9.67
C GLN A 213 6.46 -16.39 9.40
N CYS A 214 6.77 -16.11 8.12
CA CYS A 214 7.85 -15.20 7.74
C CYS A 214 7.50 -13.72 7.97
N ILE A 215 6.20 -13.38 7.97
CA ILE A 215 5.75 -12.00 8.17
C ILE A 215 5.91 -11.56 9.64
N HIS A 216 5.90 -12.48 10.60
CA HIS A 216 6.12 -12.19 12.02
C HIS A 216 7.60 -12.04 12.44
N GLN A 217 8.53 -12.00 11.49
CA GLN A 217 9.95 -11.94 11.78
C GLN A 217 10.40 -10.62 12.44
N ASN A 218 11.40 -10.74 13.31
CA ASN A 218 12.06 -9.64 14.03
C ASN A 218 12.65 -8.56 13.10
N ARG A 219 12.83 -8.84 11.81
CA ARG A 219 13.35 -7.90 10.81
C ARG A 219 12.52 -6.62 10.67
N PHE A 220 11.20 -6.72 10.69
CA PHE A 220 10.32 -5.55 10.54
C PHE A 220 10.38 -4.66 11.77
N GLN A 221 10.46 -5.26 12.96
CA GLN A 221 10.64 -4.54 14.21
C GLN A 221 12.00 -3.83 14.27
N LYS A 222 13.08 -4.49 13.82
CA LYS A 222 14.41 -3.87 13.74
C LYS A 222 14.41 -2.67 12.79
N LEU A 223 13.80 -2.81 11.61
CA LEU A 223 13.66 -1.72 10.65
C LEU A 223 12.85 -0.56 11.25
N GLN A 224 11.73 -0.86 11.87
CA GLN A 224 10.88 0.15 12.51
C GLN A 224 11.63 0.91 13.62
N LYS A 225 12.35 0.19 14.48
CA LYS A 225 13.19 0.79 15.55
C LYS A 225 14.29 1.68 14.98
N ALA A 226 14.95 1.27 13.90
CA ALA A 226 15.96 2.08 13.24
C ALA A 226 15.38 3.41 12.72
N TYR A 227 14.20 3.36 12.08
CA TYR A 227 13.51 4.57 11.65
C TYR A 227 13.06 5.45 12.82
N PHE A 228 12.54 4.86 13.90
CA PHE A 228 12.18 5.66 15.07
C PHE A 228 13.39 6.37 15.68
N PHE A 229 14.52 5.69 15.82
CA PHE A 229 15.74 6.31 16.33
C PHE A 229 16.21 7.46 15.44
N MET A 230 16.27 7.24 14.12
CA MET A 230 16.63 8.26 13.14
C MET A 230 15.64 9.44 13.16
N GLY A 231 14.35 9.17 13.26
CA GLY A 231 13.30 10.20 13.34
C GLY A 231 13.38 11.03 14.61
N TRP A 232 13.62 10.39 15.76
CA TRP A 232 13.80 11.09 17.03
C TRP A 232 15.04 11.98 17.00
N PHE A 233 16.14 11.47 16.45
CA PHE A 233 17.37 12.23 16.30
C PHE A 233 17.16 13.44 15.37
N ALA A 234 16.54 13.24 14.21
CA ALA A 234 16.25 14.32 13.28
C ALA A 234 15.30 15.36 13.86
N PHE A 235 14.26 14.91 14.58
CA PHE A 235 13.33 15.81 15.26
C PHE A 235 14.01 16.67 16.32
N LEU A 236 14.87 16.07 17.16
CA LEU A 236 15.63 16.80 18.18
C LEU A 236 16.56 17.84 17.56
N LEU A 237 17.30 17.47 16.52
CA LEU A 237 18.18 18.41 15.82
C LEU A 237 17.38 19.55 15.19
N PHE A 238 16.29 19.23 14.50
CA PHE A 238 15.42 20.23 13.89
C PHE A 238 14.91 21.22 14.93
N PHE A 239 14.44 20.72 16.08
CA PHE A 239 13.95 21.56 17.16
C PHE A 239 15.06 22.40 17.81
N ALA A 240 16.28 21.86 17.97
CA ALA A 240 17.42 22.60 18.47
C ALA A 240 17.83 23.74 17.52
N PHE A 241 17.85 23.48 16.21
CA PHE A 241 18.08 24.51 15.20
C PHE A 241 16.98 25.58 15.19
N LEU A 242 15.71 25.16 15.30
CA LEU A 242 14.58 26.08 15.38
C LEU A 242 14.70 27.02 16.60
N ILE A 243 14.98 26.47 17.79
CA ILE A 243 15.19 27.27 19.00
C ILE A 243 16.34 28.24 18.81
N ARG A 244 17.49 27.78 18.30
CA ARG A 244 18.65 28.66 18.04
C ARG A 244 18.27 29.85 17.17
N THR A 245 17.53 29.60 16.08
CA THR A 245 17.10 30.66 15.16
C THR A 245 16.12 31.63 15.84
N LEU A 246 15.19 31.13 16.65
CA LEU A 246 14.28 31.98 17.43
C LEU A 246 15.02 32.84 18.46
N ILE A 247 16.00 32.30 19.17
CA ILE A 247 16.86 33.06 20.10
C ILE A 247 17.61 34.17 19.37
N GLN A 248 18.17 33.87 18.19
CA GLN A 248 18.91 34.85 17.39
C GLN A 248 18.04 35.98 16.87
N GLN A 249 16.75 35.72 16.59
CA GLN A 249 15.81 36.76 16.18
C GLN A 249 15.34 37.60 17.36
N ASN A 250 14.76 36.97 18.39
CA ASN A 250 14.32 37.63 19.61
C ASN A 250 14.05 36.59 20.71
N LEU A 251 14.71 36.75 21.87
CA LEU A 251 14.51 35.90 23.05
C LEU A 251 13.03 35.80 23.47
N MET A 252 12.24 36.85 23.23
CA MET A 252 10.82 36.89 23.58
C MET A 252 10.00 35.82 22.84
N PHE A 253 10.36 35.43 21.61
CA PHE A 253 9.64 34.37 20.90
C PHE A 253 9.80 33.01 21.58
N VAL A 254 10.97 32.74 22.16
CA VAL A 254 11.22 31.50 22.90
C VAL A 254 10.49 31.49 24.23
N LEU A 255 10.50 32.63 24.95
CA LEU A 255 9.79 32.75 26.23
C LEU A 255 8.27 32.65 26.06
N VAL A 256 7.70 33.31 25.05
CA VAL A 256 6.26 33.23 24.76
C VAL A 256 5.90 31.83 24.26
N GLY A 257 6.64 31.26 23.31
CA GLY A 257 6.37 29.92 22.78
C GLY A 257 6.50 28.82 23.84
N GLY A 258 7.59 28.85 24.61
CA GLY A 258 7.81 27.91 25.73
C GLY A 258 6.78 28.09 26.85
N GLY A 259 6.46 29.34 27.20
CA GLY A 259 5.42 29.67 28.17
C GLY A 259 4.03 29.17 27.75
N SER A 260 3.64 29.40 26.49
CA SER A 260 2.38 28.89 25.93
C SER A 260 2.32 27.35 25.92
N ALA A 261 3.42 26.66 25.64
CA ALA A 261 3.48 25.20 25.68
C ALA A 261 3.35 24.65 27.11
N LEU A 262 4.02 25.27 28.08
CA LEU A 262 3.89 24.93 29.51
C LEU A 262 2.47 25.20 30.02
N LEU A 263 1.89 26.34 29.64
CA LEU A 263 0.52 26.69 29.97
C LEU A 263 -0.46 25.68 29.37
N TYR A 264 -0.24 25.24 28.13
CA TYR A 264 -1.07 24.23 27.48
C TYR A 264 -1.00 22.92 28.24
N TRP A 265 0.22 22.46 28.55
CA TRP A 265 0.44 21.23 29.30
C TRP A 265 -0.24 21.28 30.67
N PHE A 266 -0.12 22.41 31.38
CA PHE A 266 -0.78 22.65 32.66
C PHE A 266 -2.30 22.58 32.52
N ILE A 267 -2.90 23.36 31.63
CA ILE A 267 -4.36 23.39 31.44
C ILE A 267 -4.87 22.01 31.00
N TYR A 268 -4.18 21.33 30.10
CA TYR A 268 -4.54 19.98 29.66
C TYR A 268 -4.47 18.96 30.80
N ARG A 269 -3.47 19.05 31.69
CA ARG A 269 -3.33 18.16 32.84
C ARG A 269 -4.52 18.21 33.79
N PHE A 270 -5.16 19.37 33.92
CA PHE A 270 -6.36 19.58 34.75
C PHE A 270 -7.67 19.38 33.99
N SER A 271 -7.80 19.96 32.80
CA SER A 271 -9.06 19.96 32.06
C SER A 271 -9.34 18.62 31.36
N GLN A 272 -8.29 17.86 31.02
CA GLN A 272 -8.34 16.66 30.14
C GLN A 272 -9.04 16.91 28.78
N LYS A 273 -9.29 18.17 28.43
CA LYS A 273 -10.00 18.59 27.22
C LYS A 273 -9.01 19.18 26.23
N PHE A 274 -8.58 18.37 25.26
CA PHE A 274 -7.57 18.76 24.26
C PHE A 274 -7.90 20.10 23.59
N TYR A 275 -9.09 20.22 22.99
CA TYR A 275 -9.48 21.42 22.24
C TYR A 275 -9.58 22.67 23.12
N PHE A 276 -10.13 22.53 24.32
CA PHE A 276 -10.24 23.65 25.25
C PHE A 276 -8.86 24.20 25.64
N SER A 277 -7.93 23.31 26.01
CA SER A 277 -6.55 23.69 26.34
C SER A 277 -5.83 24.33 25.16
N LEU A 278 -6.02 23.80 23.94
CA LEU A 278 -5.39 24.30 22.73
C LEU A 278 -5.89 25.71 22.38
N TYR A 279 -7.21 25.91 22.30
CA TYR A 279 -7.76 27.22 21.93
C TYR A 279 -7.45 28.30 22.96
N LEU A 280 -7.51 27.96 24.24
CA LEU A 280 -7.21 28.91 25.32
C LEU A 280 -5.75 29.37 25.26
N THR A 281 -4.81 28.46 25.03
CA THR A 281 -3.39 28.81 24.95
C THR A 281 -3.01 29.55 23.68
N LEU A 282 -3.60 29.20 22.53
CA LEU A 282 -3.45 29.97 21.29
C LEU A 282 -4.03 31.38 21.44
N GLY A 283 -5.21 31.52 22.04
CA GLY A 283 -5.83 32.81 22.28
C GLY A 283 -4.97 33.73 23.16
N ILE A 284 -4.45 33.20 24.27
CA ILE A 284 -3.53 33.93 25.16
C ILE A 284 -2.23 34.30 24.43
N GLY A 285 -1.65 33.39 23.65
CA GLY A 285 -0.42 33.64 22.89
C GLY A 285 -0.58 34.75 21.84
N ILE A 286 -1.71 34.77 21.12
CA ILE A 286 -2.02 35.81 20.13
C ILE A 286 -2.24 37.17 20.80
N LEU A 287 -3.02 37.21 21.89
CA LEU A 287 -3.24 38.44 22.66
C LEU A 287 -1.93 39.03 23.17
N TRP A 288 -1.05 38.17 23.71
CA TRP A 288 0.27 38.59 24.16
C TRP A 288 1.13 39.14 23.02
N GLY A 289 1.09 38.51 21.84
CA GLY A 289 1.79 38.99 20.64
C GLY A 289 1.32 40.38 20.18
N ILE A 290 0.00 40.63 20.20
CA ILE A 290 -0.58 41.93 19.85
C ILE A 290 -0.16 43.00 20.86
N VAL A 291 -0.26 42.72 22.16
CA VAL A 291 0.16 43.66 23.22
C VAL A 291 1.65 43.99 23.10
N TYR A 292 2.49 42.99 22.82
CA TYR A 292 3.93 43.19 22.62
C TYR A 292 4.25 44.09 21.43
N GLN A 293 3.53 43.93 20.30
CA GLN A 293 3.71 44.82 19.14
C GLN A 293 3.26 46.26 19.43
N LEU A 294 2.15 46.45 20.15
CA LEU A 294 1.66 47.78 20.54
C LEU A 294 2.57 48.47 21.56
N TRP A 295 3.37 47.73 22.31
CA TRP A 295 4.29 48.28 23.31
C TRP A 295 5.67 48.65 22.73
N LEU A 296 6.05 48.08 21.59
CA LEU A 296 7.33 48.34 20.91
C LEU A 296 7.23 49.27 19.69
N GLY A 297 6.02 49.49 19.16
CA GLY A 297 5.74 50.47 18.10
C GLY A 297 5.36 51.83 18.68
#